data_AF-A0AAD7GPF9-F1
#
_entry.id   AF-A0AAD7GPF9-F1
#
_cell.length_a   1.000
_cell.length_b   1.000
_cell.length_c   1.000
_cell.angle_alpha   90.00
_cell.angle_beta   90.00
_cell.angle_gamma   90.00
#
_symmetry.space_group_name_H-M   'P 1'
#
loop_
_entity.id
_entity.type
_entity.pdbx_description
1 polymer ?
#
loop_
_entity_poly.entity_id
_entity_poly.type
_entity_poly.pdbx_seq_one_letter_code
_entity_poly.pdbx_strand_id
1 'polypeptide(L)'
;MSSPFALKLGTNHCPEDEEIAQIRALLTEPAIRLKSLDDEISKLQVVLDRMKEERSRLGTYVEGHRALISLARRLPLDIIQEIFLACIPTHRNCVMSATEAPVLLGRICSSWRSISLSTPRLW
;
A
#
# COMPACT_ATOMS: atom_id res chain seq x y z
N MET A 1 -16.92 24.45 21.71
CA MET A 1 -17.77 25.66 21.61
C MET A 1 -18.97 25.46 22.51
N SER A 2 -19.24 26.40 23.43
CA SER A 2 -20.48 26.35 24.22
C SER A 2 -21.58 27.02 23.40
N SER A 3 -22.64 26.30 23.07
CA SER A 3 -23.79 26.83 22.33
C SER A 3 -24.96 27.01 23.29
N PRO A 4 -25.67 28.16 23.28
CA PRO A 4 -26.89 28.33 24.07
C PRO A 4 -28.00 27.36 23.66
N PHE A 5 -27.89 26.75 22.47
CA PHE A 5 -28.82 25.76 21.96
C PHE A 5 -28.37 24.31 22.23
N ALA A 6 -27.30 24.08 23.00
CA ALA A 6 -26.71 22.75 23.17
C ALA A 6 -27.70 21.67 23.63
N LEU A 7 -28.63 22.00 24.55
CA LEU A 7 -29.66 21.08 25.04
C LEU A 7 -30.75 20.76 24.02
N LYS A 8 -30.89 21.59 22.97
CA LYS A 8 -31.89 21.45 21.91
C LYS A 8 -31.34 20.68 20.70
N LEU A 9 -30.01 20.55 20.57
CA LEU A 9 -29.38 19.79 19.49
C LEU A 9 -29.74 18.31 19.58
N GLY A 10 -30.10 17.69 18.45
CA GLY A 10 -30.48 16.26 18.38
C GLY A 10 -31.88 15.94 18.91
N THR A 11 -32.72 16.94 19.15
CA THR A 11 -34.12 16.79 19.56
C THR A 11 -35.08 17.20 18.43
N ASN A 12 -36.37 16.90 18.57
CA ASN A 12 -37.42 17.35 17.64
C ASN A 12 -37.90 18.78 17.93
N HIS A 13 -37.12 19.61 18.64
CA HIS A 13 -37.47 21.00 18.95
C HIS A 13 -37.62 21.82 17.66
N CYS A 14 -38.74 22.52 17.50
CA CYS A 14 -38.96 23.46 16.41
C CYS A 14 -38.54 24.86 16.88
N PRO A 15 -37.49 25.47 16.29
CA PRO A 15 -37.03 26.78 16.71
C PRO A 15 -38.00 27.89 16.30
N GLU A 16 -38.19 28.86 17.18
CA GLU A 16 -38.94 30.07 16.87
C GLU A 16 -38.13 31.00 15.94
N ASP A 17 -38.79 31.96 15.28
CA ASP A 17 -38.13 32.86 14.31
C ASP A 17 -36.93 33.62 14.91
N GLU A 18 -37.02 34.01 16.19
CA GLU A 18 -35.92 34.64 16.91
C GLU A 18 -34.76 33.66 17.16
N GLU A 19 -35.06 32.42 17.52
CA GLU A 19 -34.06 31.36 17.68
C GLU A 19 -33.36 31.05 16.34
N ILE A 20 -34.11 31.05 15.23
CA ILE A 20 -33.57 30.87 13.88
C ILE A 20 -32.56 31.99 13.57
N ALA A 21 -32.90 33.24 13.86
CA ALA A 21 -32.00 34.37 13.64
C ALA A 21 -30.71 34.26 14.47
N GLN A 22 -30.85 33.90 15.76
CA GLN A 22 -29.71 33.70 16.66
C GLN A 22 -28.81 32.53 16.22
N ILE A 23 -29.39 31.41 15.80
CA ILE A 23 -28.66 30.25 15.30
C ILE A 23 -27.89 30.62 14.02
N ARG A 24 -28.53 31.32 13.07
CA ARG A 24 -27.86 31.79 11.85
C ARG A 24 -26.66 32.69 12.15
N ALA A 25 -26.81 33.63 13.08
CA ALA A 25 -25.71 34.49 13.51
C ALA A 25 -24.57 33.67 14.13
N LEU A 26 -24.90 32.72 15.01
CA LEU A 26 -23.93 31.86 15.69
C LEU A 26 -23.16 30.95 14.71
N LEU A 27 -23.81 30.50 13.63
CA LEU A 27 -23.21 29.64 12.63
C LEU A 27 -22.36 30.39 11.59
N THR A 28 -22.47 31.71 11.51
CA THR A 28 -21.82 32.49 10.43
C THR A 28 -20.30 32.33 10.44
N GLU A 29 -19.64 32.58 11.57
CA GLU A 29 -18.17 32.47 11.68
C GLU A 29 -17.66 31.01 11.61
N PRO A 30 -18.26 30.04 12.32
CA PRO A 30 -17.87 28.64 12.19
C PRO A 30 -18.03 28.07 10.78
N ALA A 31 -19.10 28.45 10.06
CA ALA A 31 -19.31 28.00 8.68
C ALA A 31 -18.24 28.55 7.72
N ILE A 32 -17.86 29.82 7.89
CA ILE A 32 -16.76 30.42 7.11
C ILE A 32 -15.44 29.70 7.42
N ARG A 33 -15.15 29.44 8.71
CA ARG A 33 -13.92 28.75 9.11
C ARG A 33 -13.88 27.32 8.59
N LEU A 34 -15.00 26.59 8.66
CA LEU A 34 -15.12 25.24 8.13
C LEU A 34 -14.82 25.21 6.63
N LYS A 35 -15.45 26.11 5.85
CA LYS A 35 -15.18 26.24 4.41
C LYS A 35 -13.71 26.52 4.12
N SER A 36 -13.08 27.42 4.87
CA SER A 36 -11.65 27.71 4.71
C SER A 36 -10.77 26.49 4.96
N LEU A 37 -11.12 25.66 5.94
CA LEU A 37 -10.39 24.42 6.23
C LEU A 37 -10.60 23.39 5.11
N ASP A 38 -11.82 23.23 4.62
CA ASP A 38 -12.13 22.32 3.50
C ASP A 38 -11.36 22.72 2.23
N ASP A 39 -11.27 24.02 1.94
CA ASP A 39 -10.49 24.56 0.83
C ASP A 39 -8.98 24.26 0.99
N GLU A 40 -8.44 24.38 2.21
CA GLU A 40 -7.04 24.08 2.52
C GLU A 40 -6.75 22.58 2.42
N ILE A 41 -7.62 21.74 2.97
CA ILE A 41 -7.56 20.28 2.85
C ILE A 41 -7.55 19.88 1.38
N SER A 42 -8.46 20.44 0.58
CA SER A 42 -8.56 20.16 -0.86
C SER A 42 -7.27 20.52 -1.59
N LYS A 43 -6.67 21.68 -1.28
CA LYS A 43 -5.38 22.09 -1.88
C LYS A 43 -4.25 21.15 -1.50
N LEU A 44 -4.14 20.78 -0.22
CA LEU A 44 -3.10 19.88 0.26
C LEU A 44 -3.26 18.47 -0.29
N GLN A 45 -4.50 18.00 -0.47
CA GLN A 45 -4.80 16.71 -1.08
C GLN A 45 -4.26 16.62 -2.51
N VAL A 46 -4.45 17.67 -3.32
CA VAL A 46 -3.89 17.75 -4.68
C VAL A 46 -2.35 17.66 -4.67
N VAL A 47 -1.70 18.36 -3.74
CA VAL A 47 -0.23 18.32 -3.61
C VAL A 47 0.23 16.91 -3.20
N LEU A 48 -0.47 16.29 -2.24
CA LEU A 48 -0.16 14.96 -1.76
C LEU A 48 -0.29 13.91 -2.87
N ASP A 49 -1.35 13.98 -3.67
CA ASP A 49 -1.59 13.02 -4.75
C ASP A 49 -0.53 13.13 -5.83
N ARG A 50 -0.14 14.35 -6.23
CA ARG A 50 0.99 14.57 -7.13
C ARG A 50 2.29 13.95 -6.59
N MET A 51 2.59 14.15 -5.31
CA MET A 51 3.80 13.59 -4.68
C MET A 51 3.77 12.06 -4.63
N LYS A 52 2.60 11.45 -4.40
CA LYS A 52 2.42 10.00 -4.43
C LYS A 52 2.64 9.43 -5.82
N GLU A 53 2.14 10.08 -6.85
CA GLU A 53 2.37 9.68 -8.24
C GLU A 53 3.86 9.72 -8.61
N GLU A 54 4.54 10.82 -8.27
CA GLU A 54 5.97 10.94 -8.52
C GLU A 54 6.79 9.90 -7.75
N ARG A 55 6.47 9.67 -6.48
CA ARG A 55 7.08 8.62 -5.66
C ARG A 55 6.85 7.24 -6.28
N SER A 56 5.64 6.95 -6.77
CA SER A 56 5.32 5.68 -7.41
C SER A 56 6.18 5.47 -8.66
N ARG A 57 6.22 6.47 -9.54
CA ARG A 57 7.03 6.45 -10.77
C ARG A 57 8.51 6.22 -10.49
N LEU A 58 9.09 6.98 -9.56
CA LEU A 58 10.50 6.82 -9.18
C LEU A 58 10.75 5.49 -8.48
N GLY A 59 9.81 5.02 -7.66
CA GLY A 59 9.89 3.72 -7.00
C GLY A 59 10.02 2.58 -8.01
N THR A 60 9.16 2.55 -9.04
CA THR A 60 9.24 1.55 -10.11
C THR A 60 10.56 1.64 -10.87
N TYR A 61 11.04 2.85 -11.18
CA TYR A 61 12.32 3.04 -11.87
C TYR A 61 13.49 2.51 -11.04
N VAL A 62 13.57 2.89 -9.75
CA VAL A 62 14.65 2.47 -8.85
C VAL A 62 14.64 0.96 -8.65
N GLU A 63 13.48 0.36 -8.36
CA GLU A 63 13.39 -1.09 -8.14
C GLU A 63 13.69 -1.89 -9.40
N GLY A 64 13.30 -1.42 -10.59
CA GLY A 64 13.68 -2.03 -11.86
C GLY A 64 15.21 -2.10 -12.04
N HIS A 65 15.92 -1.02 -11.73
CA HIS A 65 17.38 -0.96 -11.83
C HIS A 65 18.08 -1.75 -10.73
N ARG A 66 17.60 -1.69 -9.48
CA ARG A 66 18.10 -2.53 -8.39
C ARG A 66 17.98 -4.01 -8.72
N ALA A 67 16.85 -4.39 -9.30
CA ALA A 67 16.67 -5.75 -9.74
C ALA A 67 17.70 -6.11 -10.84
N LEU A 68 18.06 -5.20 -11.77
CA LEU A 68 19.00 -5.47 -12.88
C LEU A 68 20.40 -5.81 -12.36
N ILE A 69 20.82 -5.13 -11.30
CA ILE A 69 22.12 -5.35 -10.66
C ILE A 69 22.07 -6.42 -9.55
N SER A 70 20.91 -7.05 -9.33
CA SER A 70 20.78 -8.05 -8.28
C SER A 70 21.68 -9.26 -8.55
N LEU A 71 22.25 -9.82 -7.48
CA LEU A 71 23.11 -10.99 -7.57
C LEU A 71 22.39 -12.17 -8.22
N ALA A 72 21.07 -12.30 -7.99
CA ALA A 72 20.25 -13.35 -8.58
C ALA A 72 20.26 -13.39 -10.12
N ARG A 73 20.56 -12.28 -10.80
CA ARG A 73 20.73 -12.23 -12.26
C ARG A 73 22.17 -12.40 -12.75
N ARG A 74 23.15 -12.27 -11.83
CA ARG A 74 24.58 -12.31 -12.14
C ARG A 74 25.24 -13.64 -11.76
N LEU A 75 24.57 -14.45 -10.94
CA LEU A 75 25.05 -15.77 -10.58
C LEU A 75 25.08 -16.67 -11.82
N PRO A 76 26.20 -17.36 -12.06
CA PRO A 76 26.26 -18.43 -13.06
C PRO A 76 25.19 -19.49 -12.82
N LEU A 77 24.73 -20.12 -13.90
CA LEU A 77 23.64 -21.10 -13.86
C LEU A 77 23.94 -22.26 -12.90
N ASP A 78 25.15 -22.80 -12.97
CA ASP A 78 25.66 -23.89 -12.13
C ASP A 78 25.63 -23.54 -10.64
N ILE A 79 25.97 -22.30 -10.28
CA ILE A 79 25.90 -21.83 -8.90
C ILE A 79 24.45 -21.74 -8.41
N ILE A 80 23.52 -21.26 -9.25
CA ILE A 80 22.09 -21.22 -8.89
C ILE A 80 21.55 -22.64 -8.71
N GLN A 81 21.90 -23.57 -9.61
CA GLN A 81 21.50 -24.97 -9.51
C GLN A 81 22.01 -25.62 -8.23
N GLU A 82 23.27 -25.35 -7.86
CA GLU A 82 23.85 -25.94 -6.65
C GLU A 82 23.24 -25.34 -5.37
N ILE A 83 22.92 -24.04 -5.36
CA ILE A 83 22.12 -23.44 -4.29
C ILE A 83 20.75 -24.12 -4.19
N PHE A 84 20.07 -24.36 -5.32
CA PHE A 84 18.75 -25.01 -5.32
C PHE A 84 18.84 -26.43 -4.76
N LEU A 85 19.86 -27.18 -5.14
CA LEU A 85 20.12 -28.52 -4.63
C LEU A 85 20.45 -28.52 -3.14
N ALA A 86 21.11 -27.49 -2.63
CA ALA A 86 21.34 -27.33 -1.19
C ALA A 86 20.05 -27.00 -0.40
N CYS A 87 18.98 -26.56 -1.07
CA CYS A 87 17.69 -26.25 -0.45
C CYS A 87 16.72 -27.43 -0.39
N ILE A 88 17.00 -28.57 -1.03
CA ILE A 88 16.12 -29.73 -0.98
C ILE A 88 16.31 -30.52 0.33
N PRO A 89 15.26 -31.13 0.90
CA PRO A 89 15.42 -31.99 2.06
C PRO A 89 16.35 -33.18 1.76
N THR A 90 17.31 -33.43 2.65
CA THR A 90 18.26 -34.56 2.51
C THR A 90 17.75 -35.87 3.10
N HIS A 91 16.76 -35.80 4.00
CA HIS A 91 16.26 -36.94 4.77
C HIS A 91 14.94 -37.52 4.23
N ARG A 92 14.35 -36.88 3.22
CA ARG A 92 13.08 -37.28 2.61
C ARG A 92 12.95 -36.72 1.20
N ASN A 93 11.98 -37.23 0.44
CA ASN A 93 11.62 -36.65 -0.85
C ASN A 93 10.97 -35.27 -0.66
N CYS A 94 11.14 -34.41 -1.67
CA CYS A 94 10.49 -33.10 -1.73
C CYS A 94 8.97 -33.26 -1.82
N VAL A 95 8.23 -32.37 -1.17
CA VAL A 95 6.79 -32.25 -1.35
C VAL A 95 6.51 -31.23 -2.45
N MET A 96 5.55 -31.53 -3.32
CA MET A 96 5.04 -30.61 -4.35
C MET A 96 4.19 -29.48 -3.74
N SER A 97 4.78 -28.70 -2.84
CA SER A 97 4.14 -27.63 -2.09
C SER A 97 4.68 -26.27 -2.51
N ALA A 98 3.80 -25.28 -2.58
CA ALA A 98 4.16 -23.91 -2.89
C ALA A 98 5.06 -23.24 -1.82
N THR A 99 5.27 -23.89 -0.67
CA THR A 99 6.09 -23.46 0.45
C THR A 99 7.39 -24.25 0.63
N GLU A 100 7.69 -25.20 -0.26
CA GLU A 100 8.88 -26.06 -0.17
C GLU A 100 9.64 -26.10 -1.51
N ALA A 101 10.96 -26.27 -1.47
CA ALA A 101 11.76 -26.54 -2.67
C ALA A 101 11.37 -27.90 -3.28
N PRO A 102 11.43 -28.06 -4.62
CA PRO A 102 11.90 -27.08 -5.60
C PRO A 102 10.83 -26.08 -6.08
N VAL A 103 9.55 -26.29 -5.73
CA VAL A 103 8.42 -25.46 -6.20
C VAL A 103 8.53 -24.02 -5.70
N LEU A 104 8.89 -23.81 -4.43
CA LEU A 104 9.10 -22.49 -3.82
C LEU A 104 10.13 -21.66 -4.61
N LEU A 105 11.24 -22.28 -5.02
CA LEU A 105 12.33 -21.62 -5.74
C LEU A 105 11.85 -21.09 -7.11
N GLY A 106 10.97 -21.84 -7.77
CA GLY A 106 10.32 -21.43 -9.02
C GLY A 106 9.29 -20.30 -8.87
N ARG A 107 8.96 -19.86 -7.65
CA ARG A 107 8.04 -18.74 -7.42
C ARG A 107 8.74 -17.38 -7.30
N ILE A 108 10.07 -17.38 -7.19
CA ILE A 108 10.87 -16.15 -6.99
C ILE A 108 10.84 -15.27 -8.24
N CYS A 109 11.19 -15.82 -9.40
CA CYS A 109 11.08 -15.13 -10.68
C CYS A 109 10.98 -16.11 -11.86
N SER A 110 10.70 -15.61 -13.07
CA SER A 110 10.61 -16.44 -14.29
C SER A 110 11.92 -17.16 -14.62
N SER A 111 13.07 -16.51 -14.44
CA SER A 111 14.38 -17.13 -14.67
C SER A 111 14.62 -18.31 -13.72
N TRP A 112 14.36 -18.12 -12.43
CA TRP A 112 14.53 -19.18 -11.42
C TRP A 112 13.56 -20.34 -11.62
N ARG A 113 12.34 -20.06 -12.09
CA ARG A 113 11.40 -21.09 -12.53
C ARG A 113 11.95 -21.92 -13.68
N SER A 114 12.49 -21.26 -14.70
CA SER A 114 13.11 -21.95 -15.84
C SER A 114 14.23 -22.87 -15.37
N ILE A 115 15.11 -22.36 -14.49
CA ILE A 115 16.24 -23.13 -13.95
C ILE A 115 15.74 -24.33 -13.13
N SER A 116 14.76 -24.12 -12.24
CA SER A 116 14.19 -25.19 -11.42
C SER A 116 13.59 -26.31 -12.28
N LEU A 117 12.81 -25.95 -13.31
CA LEU A 117 12.21 -26.92 -14.24
C LEU A 117 13.23 -27.61 -15.15
N SER A 118 14.31 -26.91 -15.53
CA SER A 118 15.37 -27.46 -16.39
C SER A 118 16.47 -28.21 -15.63
N THR A 119 16.33 -28.41 -14.32
CA THR A 119 17.32 -29.11 -13.49
C THR A 119 16.71 -30.40 -12.95
N PRO A 120 16.87 -31.54 -13.67
CA PRO A 120 16.24 -32.81 -13.29
C PRO A 120 16.58 -33.29 -11.88
N ARG A 121 17.79 -32.99 -11.38
CA ARG A 121 18.24 -33.37 -10.03
C ARG A 121 17.40 -32.80 -8.89
N LEU A 122 16.53 -31.82 -9.14
CA LEU A 122 15.65 -31.20 -8.15
C LEU A 122 14.33 -31.95 -7.94
N TRP A 123 13.95 -32.84 -8.86
CA TRP A 123 12.67 -33.55 -8.90
C TRP A 123 12.90 -35.06 -8.74
#